data_AF-A0A9Q9BVR9-F1
#
_entry.id   AF-A0A9Q9BVR9-F1
#
_cell.length_a   1.000
_cell.length_b   1.000
_cell.length_c   1.000
_cell.angle_alpha   90.00
_cell.angle_beta   90.00
_cell.angle_gamma   90.00
#
_symmetry.space_group_name_H-M   'P 1'
#
loop_
_entity.id
_entity.type
_entity.pdbx_description
1 polymer ?
#
loop_
_entity_poly.entity_id
_entity_poly.type
_entity_poly.pdbx_seq_one_letter_code
_entity_poly.pdbx_strand_id
1 'polypeptide(L)'
;MKKLLLLMPALLAPIQFAVSCVREETQEEKDEKLAKKYEKDIDKGKYVFDDFEQFEMKDEYFEEQLEIDELWTKPDRNIKKYWLTGLFFNDFDKWYNDFQHKFNIFKKLWTNMLQKK
;
A
#
# COMPACT_ATOMS: atom_id res chain seq x y z
N MET A 1 61.47 18.01 -46.32
CA MET A 1 60.93 18.53 -45.04
C MET A 1 60.43 17.36 -44.22
N LYS A 2 60.77 17.32 -42.93
CA LYS A 2 60.62 16.17 -42.02
C LYS A 2 59.18 16.06 -41.49
N LYS A 3 58.70 14.81 -41.45
CA LYS A 3 57.62 14.18 -40.67
C LYS A 3 56.70 15.10 -39.84
N LEU A 4 55.44 15.17 -40.23
CA LEU A 4 54.33 15.52 -39.33
C LEU A 4 53.76 14.19 -38.79
N LEU A 5 54.04 13.86 -37.53
CA LEU A 5 53.41 12.74 -36.84
C LEU A 5 51.98 13.15 -36.49
N LEU A 6 51.02 12.50 -37.14
CA LEU A 6 49.59 12.59 -36.88
C LEU A 6 49.31 12.26 -35.40
N LEU A 7 48.87 13.27 -34.65
CA LEU A 7 48.17 13.09 -33.38
C LEU A 7 46.82 12.43 -33.67
N MET A 8 46.70 11.14 -33.36
CA MET A 8 45.39 10.49 -33.28
C MET A 8 44.66 11.00 -32.03
N PRO A 9 43.40 11.43 -32.12
CA PRO A 9 42.58 11.60 -30.93
C PRO A 9 42.35 10.21 -30.36
N ALA A 10 42.84 9.98 -29.14
CA ALA A 10 42.44 8.82 -28.36
C ALA A 10 40.92 8.81 -28.28
N LEU A 11 40.30 7.77 -28.81
CA LEU A 11 38.89 7.44 -28.64
C LEU A 11 38.57 7.49 -27.14
N LEU A 12 38.00 8.60 -26.69
CA LEU A 12 37.23 8.66 -25.45
C LEU A 12 35.98 7.83 -25.71
N ALA A 13 36.11 6.51 -25.61
CA ALA A 13 34.95 5.63 -25.50
C ALA A 13 34.14 6.14 -24.29
N PRO A 14 32.86 6.47 -24.47
CA PRO A 14 32.02 6.79 -23.33
C PRO A 14 32.00 5.53 -22.46
N ILE A 15 32.50 5.64 -21.24
CA ILE A 15 32.33 4.62 -20.21
C ILE A 15 30.81 4.45 -20.10
N GLN A 16 30.30 3.36 -20.65
CA GLN A 16 28.93 2.94 -20.41
C GLN A 16 28.90 2.55 -18.93
N PHE A 17 28.66 3.55 -18.08
CA PHE A 17 28.13 3.31 -16.75
C PHE A 17 26.78 2.63 -16.98
N ALA A 18 26.79 1.30 -17.02
CA ALA A 18 25.60 0.50 -16.86
C ALA A 18 25.11 0.73 -15.43
N VAL A 19 24.46 1.88 -15.22
CA VAL A 19 23.55 2.07 -14.10
C VAL A 19 22.56 0.94 -14.27
N SER A 20 22.55 -0.01 -13.33
CA SER A 20 21.49 -1.01 -13.30
C SER A 20 20.21 -0.24 -13.01
N CYS A 21 19.50 0.18 -14.05
CA CYS A 21 18.14 0.67 -13.92
C CYS A 21 17.32 -0.51 -13.44
N VAL A 22 17.19 -0.64 -12.11
CA VAL A 22 16.20 -1.51 -11.50
C VAL A 22 14.86 -0.92 -11.94
N ARG A 23 14.24 -1.53 -12.95
CA ARG A 23 12.94 -1.10 -13.44
C ARG A 23 11.94 -1.33 -12.30
N GLU A 24 11.44 -0.24 -11.73
CA GLU A 24 10.33 -0.32 -10.78
C GLU A 24 9.08 -0.79 -11.51
N GLU A 25 8.37 -1.73 -10.88
CA GLU A 25 7.11 -2.26 -11.42
C GLU A 25 6.04 -1.19 -11.38
N THR A 26 5.28 -1.08 -12.47
CA THR A 26 4.14 -0.16 -12.54
C THR A 26 3.01 -0.64 -11.62
N GLN A 27 2.09 0.26 -11.25
CA GLN A 27 0.92 -0.14 -10.45
C GLN A 27 0.05 -1.15 -11.19
N GLU A 28 -0.07 -1.03 -12.51
CA GLU A 28 -0.82 -1.96 -13.34
C GLU A 28 -0.21 -3.37 -13.34
N GLU A 29 1.13 -3.48 -13.41
CA GLU A 29 1.83 -4.77 -13.32
C GLU A 29 1.62 -5.42 -11.94
N LYS A 30 1.61 -4.62 -10.86
CA LYS A 30 1.32 -5.11 -9.50
C LYS A 30 -0.13 -5.61 -9.38
N ASP A 31 -1.08 -4.87 -9.94
CA ASP A 31 -2.51 -5.22 -9.92
C ASP A 31 -2.77 -6.51 -10.70
N GLU A 32 -2.13 -6.69 -11.88
CA GLU A 32 -2.25 -7.91 -12.68
C GLU A 32 -1.69 -9.13 -11.93
N LYS A 33 -0.53 -8.98 -11.28
CA LYS A 33 0.04 -10.06 -10.45
C LYS A 33 -0.86 -10.44 -9.28
N LEU A 34 -1.43 -9.45 -8.59
CA LEU A 34 -2.37 -9.71 -7.50
C LEU A 34 -3.61 -10.42 -8.02
N ALA A 35 -4.14 -10.01 -9.17
CA ALA A 35 -5.29 -10.64 -9.78
C ALA A 35 -5.05 -12.13 -10.10
N LYS A 36 -3.89 -12.45 -10.72
CA LYS A 36 -3.48 -13.84 -10.99
C LYS A 36 -3.31 -14.68 -9.72
N LYS A 37 -2.82 -14.06 -8.62
CA LYS A 37 -2.73 -14.73 -7.32
C LYS A 37 -4.13 -15.12 -6.82
N TYR A 38 -5.07 -14.18 -6.83
CA TYR A 38 -6.45 -14.42 -6.41
C TYR A 38 -7.13 -15.51 -7.22
N GLU A 39 -7.03 -15.47 -8.56
CA GLU A 39 -7.58 -16.52 -9.42
C GLU A 39 -7.05 -17.91 -9.04
N LYS A 40 -5.74 -18.04 -8.89
CA LYS A 40 -5.08 -19.30 -8.49
C LYS A 40 -5.49 -19.78 -7.09
N ASP A 41 -5.68 -18.87 -6.15
CA ASP A 41 -6.09 -19.23 -4.78
C ASP A 41 -7.56 -19.66 -4.74
N ILE A 42 -8.44 -19.02 -5.52
CA ILE A 42 -9.84 -19.45 -5.72
C ILE A 42 -9.90 -20.86 -6.32
N ASP A 43 -9.11 -21.14 -7.36
CA ASP A 43 -9.05 -22.46 -8.01
C ASP A 43 -8.63 -23.57 -7.04
N LYS A 44 -7.86 -23.22 -6.00
CA LYS A 44 -7.45 -24.15 -4.94
C LYS A 44 -8.44 -24.24 -3.78
N GLY A 45 -9.57 -23.54 -3.86
CA GLY A 45 -10.55 -23.43 -2.78
C GLY A 45 -10.05 -22.65 -1.55
N LYS A 46 -9.01 -21.82 -1.71
CA LYS A 46 -8.51 -20.96 -0.62
C LYS A 46 -9.38 -19.72 -0.47
N TYR A 47 -9.48 -19.25 0.76
CA TYR A 47 -10.19 -18.02 1.08
C TYR A 47 -9.30 -16.82 0.77
N VAL A 48 -9.61 -16.11 -0.32
CA VAL A 48 -8.84 -14.94 -0.78
C VAL A 48 -8.83 -13.81 0.26
N PHE A 49 -9.83 -13.76 1.14
CA PHE A 49 -9.90 -12.67 2.10
C PHE A 49 -8.90 -12.78 3.26
N ASP A 50 -8.24 -13.93 3.42
CA ASP A 50 -7.11 -14.07 4.34
C ASP A 50 -5.90 -13.22 3.92
N ASP A 51 -5.86 -12.74 2.66
CA ASP A 51 -4.83 -11.83 2.16
C ASP A 51 -5.07 -10.35 2.55
N PHE A 52 -6.23 -10.00 3.10
CA PHE A 52 -6.46 -8.62 3.58
C PHE A 52 -5.94 -8.50 5.00
N GLU A 53 -4.99 -7.59 5.18
CA GLU A 53 -4.52 -7.21 6.49
C GLU A 53 -5.66 -6.57 7.28
N GLN A 54 -5.89 -7.03 8.52
CA GLN A 54 -6.87 -6.43 9.42
C GLN A 54 -6.34 -5.08 9.91
N PHE A 55 -7.22 -4.08 10.03
CA PHE A 55 -6.83 -2.83 10.66
C PHE A 55 -6.48 -3.05 12.14
N GLU A 56 -5.24 -2.74 12.51
CA GLU A 56 -4.77 -2.86 13.89
C GLU A 56 -5.11 -1.60 14.69
N MET A 57 -5.84 -1.80 15.80
CA MET A 57 -6.13 -0.73 16.75
C MET A 57 -4.93 -0.50 17.67
N LYS A 58 -4.56 0.76 17.87
CA LYS A 58 -3.44 1.15 18.73
C LYS A 58 -3.91 2.08 19.85
N ASP A 59 -3.19 2.09 20.96
CA ASP A 59 -3.54 2.94 22.10
C ASP A 59 -3.43 4.44 21.74
N GLU A 60 -2.48 4.81 20.87
CA GLU A 60 -2.26 6.18 20.38
C GLU A 60 -3.42 6.73 19.53
N TYR A 61 -4.35 5.87 19.11
CA TYR A 61 -5.58 6.28 18.45
C TYR A 61 -6.59 6.88 19.40
N PHE A 62 -6.38 6.78 20.71
CA PHE A 62 -7.32 7.26 21.71
C PHE A 62 -6.70 8.39 22.54
N GLU A 63 -7.48 9.46 22.70
CA GLU A 63 -7.14 10.55 23.59
C GLU A 63 -8.24 10.71 24.64
N GLU A 64 -7.83 10.77 25.92
CA GLU A 64 -8.75 10.97 27.03
C GLU A 64 -9.29 12.41 26.99
N GLN A 65 -10.60 12.56 26.89
CA GLN A 65 -11.24 13.87 26.90
C GLN A 65 -11.44 14.34 28.34
N LEU A 66 -10.77 15.43 28.70
CA LEU A 66 -11.05 16.19 29.92
C LEU A 66 -12.28 17.08 29.69
N GLU A 67 -13.47 16.49 29.58
CA GLU A 67 -14.70 17.28 29.55
C GLU A 67 -15.23 17.45 30.98
N ILE A 68 -14.99 18.65 31.52
CA ILE A 68 -15.79 19.23 32.60
C ILE A 68 -17.10 19.65 31.92
N ASP A 69 -18.16 18.84 31.99
CA ASP A 69 -19.54 19.34 32.05
C ASP A 69 -20.55 18.18 32.15
N GLU A 70 -21.11 18.05 33.35
CA GLU A 70 -22.51 17.73 33.68
C GLU A 70 -23.18 16.42 33.20
N LEU A 71 -22.59 15.62 32.31
CA LEU A 71 -23.28 14.47 31.69
C LEU A 71 -23.41 13.22 32.59
N TRP A 72 -22.74 13.18 33.74
CA TRP A 72 -22.83 12.09 34.72
C TRP A 72 -22.84 12.60 36.16
N THR A 73 -23.92 13.26 36.57
CA THR A 73 -24.18 13.80 37.93
C THR A 73 -24.25 12.74 39.05
N LYS A 74 -23.20 11.91 39.18
CA LYS A 74 -22.85 11.17 40.40
C LYS A 74 -21.35 11.36 40.67
N PRO A 75 -20.96 12.00 41.79
CA PRO A 75 -19.57 12.29 42.11
C PRO A 75 -18.68 11.04 42.32
N ASP A 76 -19.27 9.85 42.45
CA ASP A 76 -18.55 8.61 42.79
C ASP A 76 -18.15 7.73 41.59
N ARG A 77 -18.27 8.21 40.34
CA ARG A 77 -17.96 7.41 39.14
C ARG A 77 -16.80 8.01 38.35
N ASN A 78 -15.65 7.34 38.36
CA ASN A 78 -14.51 7.62 37.48
C ASN A 78 -14.75 7.06 36.07
N ILE A 79 -15.70 7.61 35.32
CA ILE A 79 -15.89 7.25 33.91
C ILE A 79 -14.97 8.11 33.06
N LYS A 80 -14.02 7.46 32.37
CA LYS A 80 -13.14 8.11 31.40
C LYS A 80 -13.82 8.14 30.03
N LYS A 81 -13.76 9.27 29.35
CA LYS A 81 -14.24 9.43 27.98
C LYS A 81 -13.03 9.49 27.05
N TYR A 82 -13.06 8.73 25.96
CA TYR A 82 -11.99 8.69 24.97
C TYR A 82 -12.53 9.07 23.61
N TRP A 83 -11.77 9.89 22.87
CA TRP A 83 -12.06 10.23 21.48
C TRP A 83 -10.99 9.63 20.58
N LEU A 84 -11.37 9.40 19.33
CA LEU A 84 -10.42 8.99 18.30
C LEU A 84 -9.57 10.19 17.90
N THR A 85 -8.26 9.99 17.84
CA THR A 85 -7.31 11.02 17.45
C THR A 85 -7.30 11.21 15.94
N GLY A 86 -6.73 12.33 15.47
CA GLY A 86 -6.45 12.51 14.05
C GLY A 86 -5.55 11.42 13.46
N LEU A 87 -4.70 10.78 14.29
CA LEU A 87 -3.85 9.67 13.88
C LEU A 87 -4.68 8.45 13.45
N PHE A 88 -5.74 8.12 14.20
CA PHE A 88 -6.68 7.07 13.83
C PHE A 88 -7.22 7.28 12.42
N PHE A 89 -7.78 8.46 12.14
CA PHE A 89 -8.41 8.73 10.86
C PHE A 89 -7.41 8.66 9.70
N ASN A 90 -6.20 9.17 9.89
CA ASN A 90 -5.15 9.12 8.87
C ASN A 90 -4.70 7.69 8.57
N ASP A 91 -4.48 6.87 9.60
CA ASP A 91 -4.02 5.50 9.41
C ASP A 91 -5.15 4.59 8.90
N PHE A 92 -6.37 4.80 9.39
CA PHE A 92 -7.56 4.10 8.91
C PHE A 92 -7.85 4.41 7.45
N ASP A 93 -7.77 5.68 7.03
CA ASP A 93 -8.03 6.06 5.64
C ASP A 93 -7.01 5.43 4.68
N LYS A 94 -5.72 5.40 5.05
CA LYS A 94 -4.68 4.69 4.27
C LYS A 94 -4.99 3.20 4.14
N TRP A 95 -5.28 2.55 5.27
CA TRP A 95 -5.61 1.13 5.29
C TRP A 95 -6.87 0.84 4.46
N TYR A 96 -7.91 1.66 4.61
CA TYR A 96 -9.16 1.51 3.89
C TYR A 96 -9.00 1.68 2.39
N ASN A 97 -8.17 2.65 1.96
CA ASN A 97 -7.87 2.86 0.55
C ASN A 97 -7.12 1.66 -0.06
N ASP A 98 -6.13 1.08 0.64
CA ASP A 98 -5.45 -0.14 0.19
C ASP A 98 -6.40 -1.35 0.15
N PHE A 99 -7.22 -1.52 1.18
CA PHE A 99 -8.26 -2.55 1.22
C PHE A 99 -9.22 -2.42 0.03
N GLN A 100 -9.76 -1.22 -0.22
CA GLN A 100 -10.68 -0.95 -1.33
C GLN A 100 -10.03 -1.26 -2.67
N HIS A 101 -8.76 -0.90 -2.86
CA HIS A 101 -8.02 -1.20 -4.08
C HIS A 101 -7.94 -2.71 -4.35
N LYS A 102 -7.44 -3.47 -3.36
CA LYS A 102 -7.33 -4.94 -3.43
C LYS A 102 -8.70 -5.61 -3.60
N PHE A 103 -9.72 -5.13 -2.90
CA PHE A 103 -11.08 -5.66 -2.99
C PHE A 103 -11.70 -5.44 -4.37
N ASN A 104 -11.45 -4.28 -4.98
CA ASN A 104 -11.94 -3.98 -6.32
C ASN A 104 -11.29 -4.86 -7.40
N ILE A 105 -10.03 -5.25 -7.24
CA ILE A 105 -9.37 -6.25 -8.10
C ILE A 105 -10.08 -7.60 -7.98
N PHE A 106 -10.29 -8.08 -6.76
CA PHE A 106 -11.03 -9.31 -6.51
C PHE A 106 -12.46 -9.27 -7.09
N LYS A 107 -13.19 -8.17 -6.87
CA LYS A 107 -14.55 -7.97 -7.37
C LYS A 107 -14.63 -8.06 -8.90
N LYS A 108 -13.66 -7.47 -9.60
CA LYS A 108 -13.55 -7.57 -11.07
C LYS A 108 -13.34 -9.02 -11.51
N LEU A 109 -12.44 -9.74 -10.87
CA LEU A 109 -12.21 -11.17 -11.16
C LEU A 109 -13.47 -12.00 -10.96
N TRP A 110 -14.14 -11.85 -9.82
CA TRP A 110 -15.36 -12.57 -9.51
C TRP A 110 -16.46 -12.32 -10.54
N THR A 111 -16.63 -11.06 -10.95
CA THR A 111 -17.60 -10.68 -11.99
C THR A 111 -17.27 -11.37 -13.33
N ASN A 112 -15.99 -11.39 -13.72
CA ASN A 112 -15.54 -12.06 -14.94
C ASN A 112 -15.75 -13.58 -14.88
N MET A 113 -15.54 -14.21 -13.73
CA MET A 113 -15.78 -15.64 -13.53
C MET A 113 -17.27 -16.00 -13.65
N LEU A 114 -18.17 -15.13 -13.18
CA LEU A 114 -19.61 -15.33 -13.31
C LEU A 114 -20.10 -15.21 -14.77
N GLN A 115 -19.53 -14.30 -15.56
CA GLN A 115 -19.92 -14.10 -16.96
C GLN A 115 -19.43 -15.20 -17.91
N LYS A 116 -18.43 -15.99 -17.50
CA LYS A 116 -17.89 -17.10 -18.29
C LYS A 116 -18.62 -18.43 -18.08
N LYS A 117 -19.56 -18.50 -17.13
CA LYS A 117 -20.42 -19.66 -16.87
C LYS A 117 -21.76 -19.51 -17.59
#